data_AF-A0A9D3XKJ8-F1
#
_entry.id   AF-A0A9D3XKJ8-F1
#
_cell.length_a   1.000
_cell.length_b   1.000
_cell.length_c   1.000
_cell.angle_alpha   90.00
_cell.angle_beta   90.00
_cell.angle_gamma   90.00
#
_symmetry.space_group_name_H-M   'P 1'
#
loop_
_entity.id
_entity.type
_entity.pdbx_description
1 polymer ?
#
loop_
_entity_poly.entity_id
_entity_poly.type
_entity_poly.pdbx_seq_one_letter_code
_entity_poly.pdbx_strand_id
1 'polypeptide(L)'
;MSRTLLVSALLLVLVEAFAEGAPVKNCQLSQYKLIYPPYHQVFKDFRNKYEEMLQDPATDCSAGIFRRKLDKLSECQNLLVLEKKVDLTIRVIQNLTEPELVRNASRPLQILASIREDLRSCIQLKGPDGDAAARHPILAKWLREPHAGKSEGSARCLEGGVIFNLFRLLKELQNVAHKFNESCH
;
A
#
# COMPACT_ATOMS: atom_id res chain seq x y z
N MET A 1 -27.02 16.37 49.70
CA MET A 1 -26.20 16.45 48.47
C MET A 1 -25.01 15.51 48.66
N SER A 2 -24.45 14.90 47.61
CA SER A 2 -23.16 14.18 47.65
C SER A 2 -23.18 12.64 47.83
N ARG A 3 -23.82 11.89 46.91
CA ARG A 3 -23.45 10.48 46.62
C ARG A 3 -23.54 10.16 45.12
N THR A 4 -24.54 10.69 44.42
CA THR A 4 -24.70 10.56 42.96
C THR A 4 -23.64 11.32 42.14
N LEU A 5 -23.14 12.44 42.66
CA LEU A 5 -22.08 13.22 42.00
C LEU A 5 -20.72 12.52 42.02
N LEU A 6 -20.43 11.72 43.07
CA LEU A 6 -19.18 10.98 43.19
C LEU A 6 -19.09 9.81 42.20
N VAL A 7 -20.21 9.13 41.92
CA VAL A 7 -20.26 8.04 40.94
C VAL A 7 -20.12 8.58 39.51
N SER A 8 -20.72 9.74 39.23
CA SER A 8 -20.57 10.41 37.93
C SER A 8 -19.14 10.91 37.68
N ALA A 9 -18.45 11.38 38.72
CA ALA A 9 -17.07 11.82 38.61
C ALA A 9 -16.10 10.64 38.40
N LEU A 10 -16.32 9.50 39.05
CA LEU A 10 -15.49 8.31 38.85
C LEU A 10 -15.64 7.71 37.44
N LEU A 11 -16.84 7.76 36.85
CA LEU A 11 -17.06 7.28 35.47
C LEU A 11 -16.41 8.20 34.42
N LEU A 12 -16.30 9.50 34.68
CA LEU A 12 -15.60 10.42 33.78
C LEU A 12 -14.08 10.27 33.87
N VAL A 13 -13.53 9.99 35.05
CA VAL A 13 -12.07 9.80 35.26
C VAL A 13 -11.57 8.47 34.65
N LEU A 14 -12.43 7.46 34.49
CA LEU A 14 -12.06 6.19 33.86
C LEU A 14 -12.03 6.22 32.32
N VAL A 15 -12.67 7.20 31.67
CA VAL A 15 -12.63 7.34 30.21
C VAL A 15 -11.34 8.04 29.75
N GLU A 16 -10.71 8.84 30.59
CA GLU A 16 -9.44 9.52 30.26
C GLU A 16 -8.20 8.64 30.44
N ALA A 17 -8.32 7.48 31.08
CA ALA A 17 -7.16 6.66 31.45
C ALA A 17 -6.70 5.62 30.42
N PHE A 18 -7.43 5.41 29.31
CA PHE A 18 -7.01 4.50 28.23
C PHE A 18 -7.30 5.06 26.84
N ALA A 19 -6.88 6.30 26.61
CA ALA A 19 -6.33 6.67 25.31
C ALA A 19 -4.80 6.54 25.38
N GLU A 20 -4.28 5.47 25.99
CA GLU A 20 -2.95 4.98 25.63
C GLU A 20 -3.03 4.65 24.15
N GLY A 21 -2.52 5.59 23.34
CA GLY A 21 -2.43 5.41 21.90
C GLY A 21 -1.84 4.03 21.65
N ALA A 22 -2.56 3.19 20.89
CA ALA A 22 -2.11 1.86 20.56
C ALA A 22 -0.62 1.93 20.21
N PRO A 23 0.24 1.06 20.78
CA PRO A 23 1.67 1.14 20.56
C PRO A 23 1.91 1.25 19.07
N VAL A 24 2.51 2.37 18.65
CA VAL A 24 2.82 2.62 17.24
C VAL A 24 3.59 1.40 16.78
N LYS A 25 3.01 0.60 15.87
CA LYS A 25 3.72 -0.54 15.29
C LYS A 25 5.05 0.00 14.77
N ASN A 26 6.16 -0.58 15.22
CA ASN A 26 7.48 -0.16 14.77
C ASN A 26 7.55 -0.28 13.23
N CYS A 27 8.10 0.72 12.57
CA CYS A 27 8.31 0.69 11.12
C CYS A 27 9.27 -0.46 10.75
N GLN A 28 8.78 -1.51 10.08
CA GLN A 28 9.57 -2.71 9.76
C GLN A 28 10.14 -2.72 8.33
N LEU A 29 10.34 -1.55 7.71
CA LEU A 29 10.70 -1.49 6.29
C LEU A 29 12.05 -2.13 5.95
N SER A 30 12.96 -2.24 6.94
CA SER A 30 14.28 -2.85 6.78
C SER A 30 14.22 -4.30 6.29
N GLN A 31 13.16 -5.04 6.61
CA GLN A 31 12.98 -6.43 6.17
C GLN A 31 12.86 -6.57 4.65
N TYR A 32 12.49 -5.49 3.95
CA TYR A 32 12.33 -5.48 2.51
C TYR A 32 13.60 -5.05 1.74
N LYS A 33 14.71 -4.72 2.44
CA LYS A 33 16.01 -4.49 1.79
C LYS A 33 16.47 -5.75 1.07
N LEU A 34 16.35 -6.89 1.74
CA LEU A 34 16.51 -8.21 1.15
C LEU A 34 15.13 -8.74 0.81
N ILE A 35 14.65 -8.46 -0.40
CA ILE A 35 13.43 -9.14 -0.88
C ILE A 35 13.78 -10.62 -1.02
N TYR A 36 13.39 -11.38 -0.01
CA TYR A 36 13.73 -12.78 0.14
C TYR A 36 13.10 -13.58 -1.02
N PRO A 37 13.81 -14.58 -1.59
CA PRO A 37 13.32 -15.46 -2.65
C PRO A 37 11.86 -15.98 -2.57
N PRO A 38 11.25 -16.28 -1.39
CA PRO A 38 9.87 -16.71 -1.25
C PRO A 38 8.83 -15.71 -1.78
N TYR A 39 9.05 -14.40 -1.63
CA TYR A 39 8.10 -13.42 -2.17
C TYR A 39 8.11 -13.46 -3.70
N HIS A 40 9.31 -13.56 -4.28
CA HIS A 40 9.47 -13.59 -5.72
C HIS A 40 8.73 -14.77 -6.36
N GLN A 41 8.83 -15.97 -5.78
CA GLN A 41 8.16 -17.15 -6.33
C GLN A 41 6.64 -17.05 -6.22
N VAL A 42 6.09 -16.62 -5.08
CA VAL A 42 4.63 -16.46 -4.91
C VAL A 42 4.04 -15.48 -5.93
N PHE A 43 4.68 -14.32 -6.13
CA PHE A 43 4.19 -13.35 -7.11
C PHE A 43 4.44 -13.81 -8.56
N LYS A 44 5.49 -14.60 -8.80
CA LYS A 44 5.75 -15.21 -10.11
C LYS A 44 4.64 -16.20 -10.47
N ASP A 45 4.31 -17.11 -9.57
CA ASP A 45 3.29 -18.13 -9.82
C ASP A 45 1.92 -17.51 -10.04
N PHE A 46 1.56 -16.50 -9.24
CA PHE A 46 0.32 -15.76 -9.43
C PHE A 46 0.28 -15.00 -10.77
N ARG A 47 1.37 -14.31 -11.15
CA ARG A 47 1.45 -13.61 -12.44
C ARG A 47 1.39 -14.58 -13.61
N ASN A 48 2.12 -15.68 -13.55
CA ASN A 48 2.12 -16.72 -14.58
C ASN A 48 0.71 -17.30 -14.76
N LYS A 49 0.00 -17.55 -13.65
CA LYS A 49 -1.39 -18.02 -13.73
C LYS A 49 -2.30 -17.01 -14.42
N TYR A 50 -2.13 -15.73 -14.14
CA TYR A 50 -2.86 -14.67 -14.84
C TYR A 50 -2.52 -14.63 -16.34
N GLU A 51 -1.24 -14.77 -16.69
CA GLU A 51 -0.77 -14.84 -18.08
C GLU A 51 -1.34 -16.03 -18.86
N GLU A 52 -1.37 -17.22 -18.28
CA GLU A 52 -1.94 -18.43 -18.89
C GLU A 52 -3.43 -18.27 -19.25
N MET A 53 -4.15 -17.45 -18.48
CA MET A 53 -5.59 -17.22 -18.65
C MET A 53 -5.90 -16.08 -19.64
N LEU A 54 -4.90 -15.28 -20.01
CA LEU A 54 -5.02 -14.24 -21.02
C LEU A 54 -4.90 -14.85 -22.42
N GLN A 55 -6.04 -15.10 -23.07
CA GLN A 55 -6.08 -15.51 -24.49
C GLN A 55 -5.52 -14.44 -25.44
N ASP A 56 -5.65 -13.17 -25.07
CA ASP A 56 -5.04 -12.02 -25.75
C ASP A 56 -4.43 -11.12 -24.66
N PRO A 57 -3.09 -10.99 -24.58
CA PRO A 57 -2.48 -10.08 -23.64
C PRO A 57 -2.91 -8.67 -24.01
N ALA A 58 -3.56 -7.97 -23.08
CA ALA A 58 -4.03 -6.61 -23.30
C ALA A 58 -2.82 -5.72 -23.66
N THR A 59 -2.61 -5.52 -24.97
CA THR A 59 -1.49 -4.77 -25.50
C THR A 59 -1.75 -3.30 -25.18
N ASP A 60 -0.90 -2.74 -24.31
CA ASP A 60 -0.95 -1.36 -23.80
C ASP A 60 -1.82 -1.06 -22.55
N CYS A 61 -2.09 -2.07 -21.73
CA CYS A 61 -2.68 -1.85 -20.41
C CYS A 61 -1.63 -1.57 -19.35
N SER A 62 -1.37 -0.28 -19.08
CA SER A 62 -0.55 0.14 -17.94
C SER A 62 -1.36 1.07 -17.05
N ALA A 63 -1.72 0.57 -15.85
CA ALA A 63 -2.37 1.39 -14.83
C ALA A 63 -1.50 2.62 -14.56
N GLY A 64 -2.05 3.81 -14.82
CA GLY A 64 -1.29 5.06 -14.89
C GLY A 64 -0.42 5.35 -13.65
N ILE A 65 -0.81 4.85 -12.47
CA ILE A 65 0.00 4.98 -11.25
C ILE A 65 1.34 4.25 -11.33
N PHE A 66 1.41 3.12 -12.03
CA PHE A 66 2.65 2.35 -12.18
C PHE A 66 3.59 2.98 -13.20
N ARG A 67 3.11 3.83 -14.13
CA ARG A 67 4.00 4.61 -15.02
C ARG A 67 4.86 5.61 -14.24
N ARG A 68 4.36 6.12 -13.10
CA ARG A 68 5.01 7.16 -12.29
C ARG A 68 6.27 6.61 -11.59
N LYS A 69 7.41 7.24 -11.85
CA LYS A 69 8.69 6.91 -11.20
C LYS A 69 8.80 7.61 -9.85
N LEU A 70 9.31 6.87 -8.86
CA LEU A 70 9.52 7.31 -7.48
C LEU A 70 10.82 8.11 -7.29
N ASP A 71 11.74 8.05 -8.24
CA ASP A 71 13.07 8.67 -8.18
C ASP A 71 13.06 10.21 -8.11
N LYS A 72 11.94 10.86 -8.44
CA LYS A 72 11.76 12.32 -8.39
C LYS A 72 11.14 12.84 -7.09
N LEU A 73 10.81 11.96 -6.16
CA LEU A 73 10.14 12.30 -4.90
C LEU A 73 11.11 12.15 -3.72
N SER A 74 10.83 12.88 -2.64
CA SER A 74 11.49 12.64 -1.35
C SER A 74 11.19 11.24 -0.83
N GLU A 75 12.01 10.74 0.10
CA GLU A 75 11.84 9.41 0.71
C GLU A 75 10.46 9.22 1.35
N CYS A 76 9.96 10.24 2.05
CA CYS A 76 8.67 10.19 2.73
C CYS A 76 7.50 10.21 1.73
N GLN A 77 7.62 10.98 0.64
CA GLN A 77 6.64 10.96 -0.46
C GLN A 77 6.64 9.61 -1.19
N ASN A 78 7.78 8.94 -1.29
CA ASN A 78 7.87 7.60 -1.86
C ASN A 78 7.09 6.57 -1.05
N LEU A 79 7.09 6.65 0.28
CA LEU A 79 6.26 5.79 1.13
C LEU A 79 4.78 5.97 0.82
N LEU A 80 4.31 7.21 0.70
CA LEU A 80 2.91 7.53 0.41
C LEU A 80 2.46 6.98 -0.95
N VAL A 81 3.26 7.19 -2.00
CA VAL A 81 2.93 6.69 -3.34
C VAL A 81 3.00 5.17 -3.38
N LEU A 82 3.98 4.56 -2.72
CA LEU A 82 4.13 3.12 -2.66
C LEU A 82 2.96 2.46 -1.90
N GLU A 83 2.51 3.03 -0.77
CA GLU A 83 1.32 2.56 -0.06
C GLU A 83 0.10 2.55 -0.98
N LYS A 84 -0.09 3.61 -1.78
CA LYS A 84 -1.21 3.71 -2.73
C LYS A 84 -1.12 2.72 -3.88
N LYS A 85 0.09 2.45 -4.40
CA LYS A 85 0.30 1.40 -5.40
C LYS A 85 -0.07 0.03 -4.83
N VAL A 86 0.40 -0.30 -3.62
CA VAL A 86 0.08 -1.57 -2.94
C VAL A 86 -1.42 -1.68 -2.68
N ASP A 87 -2.05 -0.62 -2.17
CA ASP A 87 -3.48 -0.58 -1.85
C ASP A 87 -4.37 -0.73 -3.09
N LEU A 88 -3.98 -0.13 -4.22
CA LEU A 88 -4.61 -0.38 -5.51
C LEU A 88 -4.47 -1.84 -5.94
N THR A 89 -3.25 -2.39 -5.89
CA THR A 89 -2.99 -3.79 -6.26
C THR A 89 -3.86 -4.75 -5.43
N ILE A 90 -3.96 -4.54 -4.12
CA ILE A 90 -4.83 -5.32 -3.23
C ILE A 90 -6.28 -5.25 -3.70
N ARG A 91 -6.83 -4.05 -3.92
CA ARG A 91 -8.23 -3.88 -4.36
C ARG A 91 -8.51 -4.58 -5.67
N VAL A 92 -7.60 -4.49 -6.64
CA VAL A 92 -7.81 -5.11 -7.95
C VAL A 92 -7.75 -6.63 -7.83
N ILE A 93 -6.77 -7.18 -7.12
CA ILE A 93 -6.65 -8.62 -6.89
C ILE A 93 -7.85 -9.17 -6.10
N GLN A 94 -8.37 -8.42 -5.12
CA GLN A 94 -9.57 -8.81 -4.36
C GLN A 94 -10.85 -8.83 -5.20
N ASN A 95 -10.91 -8.05 -6.27
CA ASN A 95 -12.07 -7.94 -7.16
C ASN A 95 -11.96 -8.85 -8.40
N LEU A 96 -10.95 -9.71 -8.48
CA LEU A 96 -10.87 -10.71 -9.54
C LEU A 96 -12.10 -11.62 -9.47
N THR A 97 -12.72 -11.86 -10.63
CA THR A 97 -13.92 -12.71 -10.71
C THR A 97 -13.62 -14.12 -11.18
N GLU A 98 -12.45 -14.34 -11.77
CA GLU A 98 -12.05 -15.63 -12.34
C GLU A 98 -11.68 -16.64 -11.23
N PRO A 99 -12.42 -17.75 -11.06
CA PRO A 99 -12.27 -18.64 -9.92
C PRO A 99 -10.86 -19.19 -9.70
N GLU A 100 -10.13 -19.54 -10.77
CA GLU A 100 -8.75 -20.01 -10.68
C GLU A 100 -7.81 -18.93 -10.11
N LEU A 101 -7.98 -17.67 -10.54
CA LEU A 101 -7.16 -16.56 -10.04
C LEU A 101 -7.50 -16.23 -8.59
N VAL A 102 -8.77 -16.24 -8.23
CA VAL A 102 -9.22 -16.02 -6.85
C VAL A 102 -8.58 -17.03 -5.89
N ARG A 103 -8.54 -18.32 -6.27
CA ARG A 103 -7.87 -19.36 -5.47
C ARG A 103 -6.38 -19.08 -5.29
N ASN A 104 -5.69 -18.64 -6.35
CA ASN A 104 -4.25 -18.38 -6.32
C ASN A 104 -3.88 -17.02 -5.68
N ALA A 105 -4.85 -16.12 -5.50
CA ALA A 105 -4.63 -14.78 -4.95
C ALA A 105 -4.39 -14.74 -3.43
N SER A 106 -4.77 -15.79 -2.69
CA SER A 106 -4.73 -15.79 -1.21
C SER A 106 -3.35 -15.44 -0.64
N ARG A 107 -2.29 -16.12 -1.09
CA ARG A 107 -0.93 -15.89 -0.60
C ARG A 107 -0.35 -14.53 -1.04
N PRO A 108 -0.47 -14.12 -2.32
CA PRO A 108 -0.12 -12.75 -2.75
C PRO A 108 -0.82 -11.67 -1.92
N LEU A 109 -2.11 -11.81 -1.64
CA LEU A 109 -2.88 -10.83 -0.86
C LEU A 109 -2.39 -10.72 0.59
N GLN A 110 -2.04 -11.84 1.24
CA GLN A 110 -1.47 -11.84 2.59
C GLN A 110 -0.16 -11.05 2.64
N ILE A 111 0.73 -11.28 1.68
CA ILE A 111 2.03 -10.58 1.60
C ILE A 111 1.82 -9.08 1.34
N LEU A 112 0.96 -8.73 0.38
CA LEU A 112 0.63 -7.33 0.08
C LEU A 112 0.00 -6.61 1.28
N ALA A 113 -0.86 -7.30 2.04
CA ALA A 113 -1.47 -6.75 3.24
C ALA A 113 -0.42 -6.43 4.31
N SER A 114 0.52 -7.36 4.55
CA SER A 114 1.65 -7.13 5.47
C SER A 114 2.50 -5.94 5.02
N ILE A 115 2.85 -5.85 3.73
CA ILE A 115 3.59 -4.70 3.17
C ILE A 115 2.84 -3.40 3.42
N ARG A 116 1.52 -3.38 3.18
CA ARG A 116 0.69 -2.18 3.39
C ARG A 116 0.65 -1.77 4.86
N GLU A 117 0.54 -2.72 5.79
CA GLU A 117 0.57 -2.44 7.23
C GLU A 117 1.90 -1.84 7.66
N ASP A 118 3.02 -2.38 7.18
CA ASP A 118 4.35 -1.85 7.48
C ASP A 118 4.53 -0.45 6.91
N LEU A 119 4.14 -0.22 5.65
CA LEU A 119 4.17 1.10 5.02
C LEU A 119 3.36 2.11 5.82
N ARG A 120 2.14 1.74 6.24
CA ARG A 120 1.28 2.61 7.06
C ARG A 120 1.90 2.91 8.42
N SER A 121 2.51 1.91 9.06
CA SER A 121 3.21 2.09 10.33
C SER A 121 4.39 3.04 10.19
N CYS A 122 5.17 2.93 9.10
CA CYS A 122 6.25 3.85 8.77
C CYS A 122 5.75 5.27 8.48
N ILE A 123 4.66 5.43 7.73
CA ILE A 123 4.04 6.73 7.45
C ILE A 123 3.57 7.39 8.76
N GLN A 124 2.96 6.61 9.66
CA GLN A 124 2.50 7.10 10.97
C GLN A 124 3.67 7.49 11.89
N LEU A 125 4.71 6.65 11.98
CA LEU A 125 5.89 6.89 12.83
C LEU A 125 6.62 8.19 12.43
N LYS A 126 6.69 8.48 11.12
CA LYS A 126 7.32 9.70 10.62
C LYS A 126 6.54 10.97 10.93
N GLY A 127 5.30 10.82 11.43
CA GLY A 127 4.37 11.91 11.68
C GLY A 127 3.98 12.62 10.38
N PRO A 128 2.74 13.08 10.23
CA PRO A 128 2.52 14.25 9.41
C PRO A 128 3.06 15.44 10.23
N ASP A 129 4.36 15.76 10.11
CA ASP A 129 4.76 17.14 10.35
C ASP A 129 4.00 17.96 9.32
N GLY A 130 2.92 18.57 9.81
CA GLY A 130 1.66 18.68 9.10
C GLY A 130 1.82 19.10 7.65
N ASP A 131 1.30 18.28 6.75
CA ASP A 131 0.91 18.76 5.42
C ASP A 131 2.07 19.12 4.46
N ALA A 132 3.36 19.07 4.83
CA ALA A 132 4.44 19.45 3.90
C ALA A 132 4.63 18.43 2.75
N ALA A 133 4.59 17.13 3.06
CA ALA A 133 4.68 16.07 2.04
C ALA A 133 3.46 16.08 1.08
N ALA A 134 2.26 16.35 1.61
CA ALA A 134 1.00 16.45 0.88
C ALA A 134 0.83 17.77 0.11
N ARG A 135 1.44 18.87 0.58
CA ARG A 135 1.44 20.20 -0.06
C ARG A 135 2.14 20.24 -1.41
N HIS A 136 2.94 19.23 -1.76
CA HIS A 136 3.54 19.18 -3.10
C HIS A 136 2.45 18.99 -4.16
N PRO A 137 2.17 20.00 -5.02
CA PRO A 137 1.00 19.97 -5.90
C PRO A 137 1.02 18.77 -6.86
N ILE A 138 2.22 18.33 -7.25
CA ILE A 138 2.41 17.16 -8.10
C ILE A 138 1.98 15.89 -7.36
N LEU A 139 2.29 15.74 -6.06
CA LEU A 139 1.87 14.56 -5.30
C LEU A 139 0.35 14.55 -5.09
N ALA A 140 -0.23 15.67 -4.67
CA ALA A 140 -1.68 15.79 -4.52
C ALA A 140 -2.42 15.53 -5.84
N LYS A 141 -1.84 15.89 -6.98
CA LYS A 141 -2.35 15.54 -8.30
C LYS A 141 -2.25 14.03 -8.55
N TRP A 142 -1.09 13.41 -8.30
CA TRP A 142 -0.88 11.97 -8.50
C TRP A 142 -1.81 11.10 -7.66
N LEU A 143 -2.08 11.51 -6.43
CA LEU A 143 -2.95 10.80 -5.50
C LEU A 143 -4.44 10.92 -5.87
N ARG A 144 -4.82 12.00 -6.56
CA ARG A 144 -6.20 12.24 -7.03
C ARG A 144 -6.47 11.67 -8.43
N GLU A 145 -5.43 11.45 -9.23
CA GLU A 145 -5.59 10.92 -10.58
C GLU A 145 -6.21 9.51 -10.55
N PRO A 146 -7.27 9.26 -11.33
CA PRO A 146 -7.83 7.92 -11.46
C PRO A 146 -6.74 6.96 -11.95
N HIS A 147 -6.67 5.82 -11.29
CA HIS A 147 -5.61 4.84 -11.49
C HIS A 147 -5.85 3.97 -12.73
N ALA A 148 -7.07 4.04 -13.27
CA ALA A 148 -7.46 3.64 -14.60
C ALA A 148 -7.65 4.91 -15.45
N GLY A 149 -6.80 5.12 -16.45
CA GLY A 149 -6.85 6.18 -17.45
C GLY A 149 -8.08 6.11 -18.36
N LYS A 150 -8.31 7.19 -19.11
CA LYS A 150 -9.50 7.34 -19.98
C LYS A 150 -9.53 6.39 -21.20
N SER A 151 -8.40 5.82 -21.60
CA SER A 151 -8.32 4.73 -22.59
C SER A 151 -8.26 3.33 -21.95
N GLU A 152 -8.32 3.24 -20.61
CA GLU A 152 -8.08 2.03 -19.80
C GLU A 152 -9.41 1.39 -19.31
N GLY A 153 -10.51 1.61 -20.03
CA GLY A 153 -11.89 1.48 -19.55
C GLY A 153 -12.44 0.08 -19.25
N SER A 154 -11.62 -0.97 -19.18
CA SER A 154 -12.09 -2.32 -18.80
C SER A 154 -11.42 -2.80 -17.52
N ALA A 155 -12.16 -3.53 -16.68
CA ALA A 155 -11.63 -4.18 -15.48
C ALA A 155 -10.36 -5.00 -15.80
N ARG A 156 -10.38 -5.72 -16.92
CA ARG A 156 -9.26 -6.51 -17.46
C ARG A 156 -7.99 -5.68 -17.72
N CYS A 157 -8.14 -4.44 -18.16
CA CYS A 157 -6.99 -3.56 -18.39
C CYS A 157 -6.33 -3.14 -17.07
N LEU A 158 -7.15 -2.86 -16.05
CA LEU A 158 -6.66 -2.54 -14.72
C LEU A 158 -6.02 -3.77 -14.06
N GLU A 159 -6.62 -4.96 -14.20
CA GLU A 159 -6.05 -6.24 -13.77
C GLU A 159 -4.65 -6.46 -14.37
N GLY A 160 -4.54 -6.37 -15.70
CA GLY A 160 -3.24 -6.48 -16.37
C GLY A 160 -2.27 -5.41 -15.90
N GLY A 161 -2.72 -4.17 -15.83
CA GLY A 161 -1.94 -3.03 -15.37
C GLY A 161 -1.31 -3.25 -14.00
N VAL A 162 -2.03 -3.84 -13.03
CA VAL A 162 -1.46 -4.12 -11.70
C VAL A 162 -0.66 -5.43 -11.65
N ILE A 163 -1.14 -6.50 -12.28
CA ILE A 163 -0.55 -7.84 -12.17
C ILE A 163 0.80 -7.89 -12.89
N PHE A 164 0.89 -7.31 -14.10
CA PHE A 164 2.15 -7.22 -14.83
C PHE A 164 3.18 -6.30 -14.14
N ASN A 165 2.73 -5.38 -13.29
CA ASN A 165 3.60 -4.47 -12.55
C ASN A 165 3.97 -4.95 -11.13
N LEU A 166 3.62 -6.18 -10.72
CA LEU A 166 3.97 -6.72 -9.39
C LEU A 166 5.48 -6.70 -9.12
N PHE A 167 6.30 -7.13 -10.08
CA PHE A 167 7.77 -7.12 -9.89
C PHE A 167 8.35 -5.71 -9.85
N ARG A 168 7.76 -4.78 -10.60
CA ARG A 168 8.11 -3.35 -10.50
C ARG A 168 7.77 -2.82 -9.11
N LEU A 169 6.59 -3.16 -8.59
CA LEU A 169 6.17 -2.79 -7.24
C LEU A 169 7.13 -3.31 -6.17
N LEU A 170 7.54 -4.58 -6.27
CA LEU A 170 8.53 -5.17 -5.37
C LEU A 170 9.89 -4.45 -5.49
N LYS A 171 10.34 -4.13 -6.71
CA LYS A 171 11.59 -3.40 -6.89
C LYS A 171 11.52 -1.99 -6.29
N GLU A 172 10.39 -1.30 -6.45
CA GLU A 172 10.14 -0.01 -5.83
C GLU A 172 10.15 -0.11 -4.30
N LEU A 173 9.50 -1.13 -3.71
CA LEU A 173 9.56 -1.43 -2.28
C LEU A 173 11.00 -1.65 -1.81
N GLN A 174 11.78 -2.45 -2.52
CA GLN A 174 13.19 -2.66 -2.19
C GLN A 174 13.98 -1.35 -2.21
N ASN A 175 13.78 -0.53 -3.24
CA ASN A 175 14.50 0.74 -3.40
C ASN A 175 14.13 1.72 -2.27
N VAL A 176 12.84 1.80 -1.92
CA VAL A 176 12.38 2.63 -0.79
C VAL A 176 12.96 2.08 0.51
N ALA A 177 12.96 0.77 0.73
CA ALA A 177 13.55 0.14 1.92
C ALA A 177 15.05 0.43 2.08
N HIS A 178 15.82 0.44 0.98
CA HIS A 178 17.26 0.77 1.03
C HIS A 178 17.52 2.23 1.33
N LYS A 179 16.71 3.13 0.76
CA LYS A 179 16.86 4.57 0.94
C LYS A 179 16.25 5.05 2.25
N PHE A 180 15.31 4.31 2.82
CA PHE A 180 14.63 4.67 4.04
C PHE A 180 15.65 4.81 5.17
N ASN A 181 15.89 6.07 5.54
CA ASN A 181 16.57 6.43 6.76
C ASN A 181 15.52 6.75 7.84
N GLU A 182 15.84 6.59 9.12
CA GLU A 182 14.89 6.78 10.23
C GLU A 182 14.45 8.24 10.41
N SER A 183 15.03 9.19 9.68
CA SER A 183 14.68 10.61 9.66
C SER A 183 13.89 11.05 8.40
N CYS A 184 12.87 11.87 8.59
CA CYS A 184 12.19 12.62 7.53
C CYS A 184 12.43 14.10 7.83
N HIS A 185 13.68 14.55 7.72
CA HIS A 185 14.07 15.95 7.95
C HIS A 185 14.62 16.55 6.67
#